data_AF-X5P9U6-F1
#
_entry.id   AF-X5P9U6-F1
#
_cell.length_a   1.000
_cell.length_b   1.000
_cell.length_c   1.000
_cell.angle_alpha   90.00
_cell.angle_beta   90.00
_cell.angle_gamma   90.00
#
_symmetry.space_group_name_H-M   'P 1'
#
loop_
_entity.id
_entity.type
_entity.pdbx_description
1 polymer ?
#
loop_
_entity_poly.entity_id
_entity_poly.type
_entity_poly.pdbx_seq_one_letter_code
_entity_poly.pdbx_strand_id
1 'polypeptide(L)'
;MAQSLTHDPNAWRAVAYADLELPNSEAVPYASLWADRLKKNNDAYVAKGDTRFAVANAPASESHIVVRSPTKTVVLSVLHTLTGCLPIRTDPVGNATLKRCPMRLAIYQNGRSTVADAGSGCFIEYGAQPNNVRPDLARNGAMGAYDVQAKTIRAGIVFQGEIAPECQFRVPVPQP
;
A
#
# COMPACT_ATOMS: atom_id res chain seq x y z
N MET A 1 -10.06 -0.96 -7.59
CA MET A 1 -11.43 -1.22 -7.09
C MET A 1 -11.59 -0.49 -5.77
N ALA A 2 -12.64 0.31 -5.60
CA ALA A 2 -12.94 0.92 -4.29
C ALA A 2 -13.19 -0.14 -3.20
N GLN A 3 -12.54 -0.01 -2.04
CA GLN A 3 -12.73 -0.92 -0.91
C GLN A 3 -14.17 -0.84 -0.38
N SER A 4 -14.86 -1.98 -0.26
CA SER A 4 -16.23 -2.07 0.27
C SER A 4 -16.31 -1.54 1.70
N LEU A 5 -17.43 -0.91 2.04
CA LEU A 5 -17.73 -0.51 3.42
C LEU A 5 -17.80 -1.77 4.30
N THR A 6 -17.03 -1.80 5.41
CA THR A 6 -17.10 -2.90 6.39
C THR A 6 -18.10 -2.54 7.49
N HIS A 7 -18.94 -3.49 7.87
CA HIS A 7 -19.85 -3.35 9.02
C HIS A 7 -19.12 -3.51 10.36
N ASP A 8 -17.99 -4.23 10.40
CA ASP A 8 -17.10 -4.31 11.55
C ASP A 8 -15.73 -3.69 11.20
N PRO A 9 -15.41 -2.50 11.70
CA PRO A 9 -14.10 -1.87 11.50
C PRO A 9 -12.95 -2.67 12.12
N ASN A 10 -13.21 -3.45 13.18
CA ASN A 10 -12.17 -4.22 13.87
C ASN A 10 -11.80 -5.51 13.14
N ALA A 11 -12.66 -6.00 12.26
CA ALA A 11 -12.39 -7.18 11.45
C ALA A 11 -11.21 -6.92 10.48
N TRP A 12 -10.28 -7.88 10.46
CA TRP A 12 -9.18 -7.89 9.49
C TRP A 12 -9.73 -8.10 8.08
N ARG A 13 -9.26 -7.29 7.13
CA ARG A 13 -9.59 -7.41 5.71
C ARG A 13 -8.34 -7.25 4.86
N ALA A 14 -8.37 -7.82 3.66
CA ALA A 14 -7.33 -7.60 2.69
C ALA A 14 -7.20 -6.10 2.35
N VAL A 15 -5.96 -5.63 2.24
CA VAL A 15 -5.67 -4.32 1.66
C VAL A 15 -5.96 -4.36 0.16
N ALA A 16 -6.25 -3.21 -0.42
CA ALA A 16 -6.34 -3.06 -1.87
C ALA A 16 -4.97 -2.71 -2.43
N TYR A 17 -4.76 -3.01 -3.71
CA TYR A 17 -3.57 -2.62 -4.46
C TYR A 17 -3.99 -1.70 -5.62
N ALA A 18 -3.15 -0.71 -5.91
CA ALA A 18 -3.29 0.14 -7.09
C ALA A 18 -2.00 0.15 -7.91
N ASP A 19 -2.16 0.05 -9.22
CA ASP A 19 -1.09 0.31 -10.17
C ASP A 19 -0.87 1.81 -10.29
N LEU A 20 0.37 2.25 -10.07
CA LEU A 20 0.78 3.64 -10.18
C LEU A 20 1.71 3.88 -11.37
N GLU A 21 2.11 2.84 -12.11
CA GLU A 21 2.82 2.96 -13.39
C GLU A 21 1.89 3.61 -14.42
N LEU A 22 0.69 3.05 -14.58
CA LEU A 22 -0.38 3.58 -15.44
C LEU A 22 -1.68 3.77 -14.64
N PRO A 23 -1.75 4.82 -13.80
CA PRO A 23 -2.86 4.98 -12.87
C PRO A 23 -4.18 5.24 -13.60
N ASN A 24 -5.17 4.40 -13.35
CA ASN A 24 -6.56 4.64 -13.74
C ASN A 24 -7.23 5.69 -12.83
N SER A 25 -8.48 6.04 -13.10
CA SER A 25 -9.22 7.05 -12.33
C SER A 25 -9.32 6.74 -10.82
N GLU A 26 -9.35 5.47 -10.42
CA GLU A 26 -9.34 5.06 -9.02
C GLU A 26 -7.96 5.17 -8.36
N ALA A 27 -6.88 5.06 -9.15
CA ALA A 27 -5.50 5.11 -8.68
C ALA A 27 -4.92 6.54 -8.62
N VAL A 28 -5.49 7.50 -9.37
CA VAL A 28 -5.04 8.90 -9.40
C VAL A 28 -4.90 9.55 -8.02
N PRO A 29 -5.83 9.37 -7.05
CA PRO A 29 -5.65 9.92 -5.71
C PRO A 29 -4.41 9.38 -5.00
N TYR A 30 -4.08 8.10 -5.20
CA TYR A 30 -2.90 7.47 -4.60
C TYR A 30 -1.61 7.87 -5.33
N ALA A 31 -1.65 8.04 -6.66
CA ALA A 31 -0.53 8.63 -7.39
C ALA A 31 -0.24 10.06 -6.89
N SER A 32 -1.29 10.86 -6.66
CA SER A 32 -1.18 12.21 -6.11
C SER A 32 -0.59 12.21 -4.69
N LEU A 33 -1.01 11.25 -3.85
CA LEU A 33 -0.45 11.04 -2.51
C LEU A 33 1.07 10.81 -2.53
N TRP A 34 1.60 10.22 -3.59
CA TRP A 34 2.99 9.80 -3.72
C TRP A 34 3.79 10.56 -4.78
N ALA A 35 3.27 11.69 -5.29
CA ALA A 35 3.83 12.39 -6.44
C ALA A 35 5.33 12.73 -6.32
N ASP A 36 5.79 13.13 -5.13
CA ASP A 36 7.20 13.42 -4.87
C ASP A 36 8.11 12.17 -4.97
N ARG A 37 7.63 11.01 -4.51
CA ARG A 37 8.36 9.75 -4.56
C ARG A 37 8.30 9.09 -5.93
N LEU A 38 7.17 9.20 -6.62
CA LEU A 38 7.04 8.80 -8.02
C LEU A 38 7.98 9.62 -8.90
N LYS A 39 8.02 10.95 -8.73
CA LYS A 39 8.99 11.79 -9.44
C LYS A 39 10.44 11.34 -9.20
N LYS A 40 10.83 11.10 -7.95
CA LYS A 40 12.19 10.60 -7.62
C LYS A 40 12.49 9.25 -8.26
N ASN A 41 11.50 8.34 -8.30
CA ASN A 41 11.65 7.05 -8.95
C ASN A 41 11.86 7.22 -10.46
N ASN A 42 11.06 8.07 -11.11
CA ASN A 42 11.18 8.39 -12.53
C ASN A 42 12.57 8.95 -12.84
N ASP A 43 13.02 9.96 -12.08
CA ASP A 43 14.35 10.57 -12.24
C ASP A 43 15.47 9.53 -12.10
N ALA A 44 15.34 8.57 -11.17
CA ALA A 44 16.32 7.50 -10.97
C ALA A 44 16.38 6.49 -12.13
N TYR A 45 15.27 6.21 -12.81
CA TYR A 45 15.29 5.39 -14.02
C TYR A 45 15.88 6.14 -15.21
N VAL A 46 15.53 7.42 -15.39
CA VAL A 46 16.13 8.27 -16.45
C VAL A 46 17.64 8.33 -16.28
N ALA A 47 18.14 8.49 -15.06
CA ALA A 47 19.58 8.49 -14.77
C ALA A 47 20.29 7.18 -15.14
N LYS A 48 19.56 6.06 -15.21
CA LYS A 48 20.07 4.75 -15.66
C LYS A 48 19.89 4.52 -17.17
N GLY A 49 19.36 5.51 -17.90
CA GLY A 49 19.10 5.41 -19.33
C GLY A 49 17.85 4.62 -19.70
N ASP A 50 17.01 4.24 -18.73
CA ASP A 50 15.69 3.65 -19.02
C ASP A 50 14.67 4.78 -19.12
N THR A 51 14.01 4.91 -20.26
CA THR A 51 12.98 5.91 -20.52
C THR A 51 11.71 5.29 -21.10
N ARG A 52 11.57 3.96 -21.05
CA ARG A 52 10.43 3.24 -21.65
C ARG A 52 9.09 3.58 -21.00
N PHE A 53 9.10 4.16 -19.80
CA PHE A 53 7.93 4.64 -19.07
C PHE A 53 7.55 6.09 -19.36
N ALA A 54 8.14 6.76 -20.37
CA ALA A 54 8.01 8.21 -20.60
C ALA A 54 6.56 8.74 -20.73
N VAL A 55 5.57 7.87 -20.94
CA VAL A 55 4.14 8.23 -21.01
C VAL A 55 3.50 8.40 -19.62
N ALA A 56 4.07 7.79 -18.57
CA ALA A 56 3.54 7.82 -17.21
C ALA A 56 4.66 7.70 -16.14
N ASN A 57 4.54 6.81 -15.15
CA ASN A 57 5.56 6.63 -14.11
C ASN A 57 6.41 5.39 -14.39
N ALA A 58 7.67 5.39 -13.94
CA ALA A 58 8.45 4.16 -13.84
C ALA A 58 7.75 3.16 -12.91
N PRO A 59 8.01 1.84 -13.04
CA PRO A 59 7.30 0.79 -12.31
C PRO A 59 7.08 1.12 -10.84
N ALA A 60 5.80 1.26 -10.49
CA ALA A 60 5.34 1.66 -9.17
C ALA A 60 3.95 1.10 -8.90
N SER A 61 3.73 0.69 -7.67
CA SER A 61 2.42 0.25 -7.18
C SER A 61 2.27 0.64 -5.73
N GLU A 62 1.06 0.64 -5.20
CA GLU A 62 0.85 0.85 -3.77
C GLU A 62 -0.22 -0.08 -3.24
N SER A 63 -0.16 -0.31 -1.93
CA SER A 63 -1.18 -1.04 -1.20
C SER A 63 -1.78 -0.14 -0.13
N HIS A 64 -3.10 -0.19 0.04
CA HIS A 64 -3.78 0.67 1.00
C HIS A 64 -4.93 0.02 1.73
N ILE A 65 -5.20 0.57 2.91
CA ILE A 65 -6.46 0.41 3.64
C ILE A 65 -7.13 1.77 3.82
N VAL A 66 -8.44 1.81 3.52
CA VAL A 66 -9.27 3.01 3.69
C VAL A 66 -10.19 2.82 4.89
N VAL A 67 -10.18 3.76 5.82
CA VAL A 67 -11.14 3.87 6.92
C VAL A 67 -12.01 5.09 6.66
N ARG A 68 -13.32 4.88 6.52
CA ARG A 68 -14.28 5.96 6.24
C ARG A 68 -15.22 6.13 7.43
N SER A 69 -15.51 7.39 7.72
CA SER A 69 -16.60 7.85 8.59
C SER A 69 -17.38 8.94 7.84
N PRO A 70 -18.54 9.38 8.34
CA PRO A 70 -19.35 10.38 7.63
C PRO A 70 -18.62 11.68 7.28
N THR A 71 -17.62 12.10 8.07
CA THR A 71 -16.91 13.39 7.91
C THR A 71 -15.41 13.25 7.65
N LYS A 72 -14.85 12.05 7.80
CA LYS A 72 -13.41 11.81 7.74
C LYS A 72 -13.11 10.51 7.00
N THR A 73 -12.22 10.59 6.01
CA THR A 73 -11.61 9.45 5.33
C THR A 73 -10.13 9.42 5.67
N VAL A 74 -9.65 8.26 6.09
CA VAL A 74 -8.25 8.01 6.41
C VAL A 74 -7.73 6.90 5.51
N VAL A 75 -6.56 7.11 4.91
CA VAL A 75 -5.89 6.14 4.06
C VAL A 75 -4.51 5.88 4.65
N LEU A 76 -4.22 4.62 4.96
CA LEU A 76 -2.85 4.17 5.18
C LEU A 76 -2.39 3.50 3.88
N SER A 77 -1.34 4.03 3.26
CA SER A 77 -0.81 3.57 1.97
C SER A 77 0.67 3.25 2.11
N VAL A 78 1.12 2.20 1.41
CA VAL A 78 2.52 1.75 1.34
C VAL A 78 2.94 1.74 -0.13
N LEU A 79 3.97 2.51 -0.47
CA LEU A 79 4.43 2.68 -1.85
C LEU A 79 5.52 1.67 -2.20
N HIS A 80 5.26 0.86 -3.21
CA HIS A 80 6.26 0.02 -3.87
C HIS A 80 6.88 0.71 -5.08
N THR A 81 8.21 0.86 -5.03
CA THR A 81 9.05 1.28 -6.16
C THR A 81 10.34 0.50 -6.12
N LEU A 82 11.02 0.36 -7.26
CA LEU A 82 12.31 -0.35 -7.34
C LEU A 82 13.36 0.24 -6.38
N THR A 83 13.38 1.56 -6.22
CA THR A 83 14.41 2.26 -5.46
C THR A 83 14.01 2.54 -4.01
N GLY A 84 12.71 2.53 -3.70
CA GLY A 84 12.21 2.89 -2.39
C GLY A 84 12.07 1.72 -1.41
N CYS A 85 12.16 0.48 -1.88
CA CYS A 85 11.87 -0.70 -1.08
C CYS A 85 13.08 -1.63 -0.90
N LEU A 86 13.14 -2.28 0.25
CA LEU A 86 14.15 -3.29 0.58
C LEU A 86 13.50 -4.66 0.75
N PRO A 87 14.01 -5.72 0.08
CA PRO A 87 13.50 -7.08 0.30
C PRO A 87 13.79 -7.55 1.73
N ILE A 88 12.82 -8.24 2.33
CA ILE A 88 12.92 -8.86 3.65
C ILE A 88 12.99 -10.38 3.51
N ARG A 89 12.00 -10.96 2.82
CA ARG A 89 11.86 -12.40 2.59
C ARG A 89 11.30 -12.67 1.21
N THR A 90 11.60 -13.85 0.67
CA THR A 90 11.07 -14.33 -0.61
C THR A 90 10.31 -15.63 -0.40
N ASP A 91 9.22 -15.81 -1.12
CA ASP A 91 8.46 -17.05 -1.20
C ASP A 91 8.45 -17.55 -2.65
N PRO A 92 9.37 -18.44 -3.02
CA PRO A 92 9.42 -18.99 -4.38
C PRO A 92 8.15 -19.78 -4.75
N VAL A 93 7.50 -20.44 -3.77
CA VAL A 93 6.31 -21.25 -4.01
C VAL A 93 5.11 -20.38 -4.32
N GLY A 94 4.91 -19.31 -3.54
CA GLY A 94 3.84 -18.34 -3.78
C GLY A 94 4.19 -17.25 -4.81
N ASN A 95 5.37 -17.32 -5.42
CA ASN A 95 5.95 -16.30 -6.30
C ASN A 95 5.74 -14.88 -5.75
N ALA A 96 6.22 -14.65 -4.52
CA ALA A 96 6.03 -13.38 -3.83
C ALA A 96 7.29 -12.93 -3.08
N THR A 97 7.48 -11.63 -2.97
CA THR A 97 8.54 -11.02 -2.17
C THR A 97 7.94 -10.06 -1.16
N LEU A 98 8.28 -10.28 0.12
CA LEU A 98 7.97 -9.36 1.19
C LEU A 98 9.02 -8.24 1.21
N LYS A 99 8.57 -6.99 1.12
CA LYS A 99 9.44 -5.82 1.09
C LYS A 99 9.07 -4.83 2.19
N ARG A 100 10.08 -4.12 2.70
CA ARG A 100 9.90 -2.91 3.51
C ARG A 100 9.90 -1.70 2.59
N CYS A 101 8.87 -0.86 2.72
CA CYS A 101 8.58 0.23 1.79
C CYS A 101 8.12 1.48 2.55
N PRO A 102 8.22 2.69 1.96
CA PRO A 102 7.70 3.91 2.57
C PRO A 102 6.19 3.83 2.80
N MET A 103 5.73 4.38 3.92
CA MET A 103 4.33 4.38 4.32
C MET A 103 3.85 5.80 4.61
N ARG A 104 2.62 6.13 4.20
CA ARG A 104 1.98 7.42 4.46
C ARG A 104 0.59 7.25 5.04
N LEU A 105 0.23 8.17 5.92
CA LEU A 105 -1.12 8.34 6.42
C LEU A 105 -1.71 9.61 5.79
N ALA A 106 -2.79 9.47 5.02
CA ALA A 106 -3.54 10.58 4.48
C ALA A 106 -4.88 10.70 5.19
N ILE A 107 -5.27 11.92 5.54
CA ILE A 107 -6.55 12.24 6.17
C ILE A 107 -7.25 13.30 5.34
N TYR A 108 -8.46 12.97 4.91
CA TYR A 108 -9.37 13.85 4.19
C TYR A 108 -10.55 14.17 5.10
N GLN A 109 -10.70 15.43 5.48
CA GLN A 109 -11.74 15.89 6.40
C GLN A 109 -12.12 17.32 6.09
N ASN A 110 -13.43 17.59 5.99
CA ASN A 110 -13.98 18.94 5.77
C ASN A 110 -13.33 19.70 4.58
N GLY A 111 -13.08 19.00 3.47
CA GLY A 111 -12.45 19.56 2.27
C GLY A 111 -10.94 19.83 2.39
N ARG A 112 -10.31 19.48 3.52
CA ARG A 112 -8.86 19.56 3.71
C ARG A 112 -8.24 18.19 3.62
N SER A 113 -7.04 18.12 3.03
CA SER A 113 -6.17 16.95 3.05
C SER A 113 -4.95 17.23 3.92
N THR A 114 -4.58 16.26 4.76
CA THR A 114 -3.27 16.22 5.42
C THR A 114 -2.61 14.90 5.08
N VAL A 115 -1.31 14.96 4.78
CA VAL A 115 -0.51 13.79 4.47
C VAL A 115 0.69 13.80 5.42
N ALA A 116 0.83 12.74 6.19
CA ALA A 116 1.95 12.54 7.09
C ALA A 116 2.79 11.34 6.63
N ASP A 117 4.11 11.49 6.73
CA ASP A 117 5.01 10.34 6.68
C ASP A 117 4.73 9.44 7.88
N ALA A 118 4.49 8.16 7.62
CA ALA A 118 4.21 7.15 8.64
C ALA A 118 5.37 6.15 8.79
N GLY A 119 6.56 6.53 8.33
CA GLY A 119 7.77 5.72 8.37
C GLY A 119 7.79 4.66 7.29
N SER A 120 8.06 3.41 7.68
CA SER A 120 8.10 2.28 6.76
C SER A 120 7.01 1.26 7.12
N GLY A 121 6.35 0.74 6.09
CA GLY A 121 5.41 -0.37 6.15
C GLY A 121 5.93 -1.57 5.36
N CYS A 122 5.13 -2.62 5.27
CA CYS A 122 5.44 -3.77 4.43
C CYS A 122 4.52 -3.85 3.22
N PHE A 123 5.07 -4.36 2.12
CA PHE A 123 4.39 -4.56 0.85
C PHE A 123 4.70 -5.97 0.34
N ILE A 124 3.71 -6.65 -0.22
CA ILE A 124 3.92 -7.92 -0.91
C ILE A 124 3.98 -7.64 -2.42
N GLU A 125 5.15 -7.81 -3.00
CA GLU A 125 5.30 -7.86 -4.45
C GLU A 125 4.97 -9.27 -4.92
N TYR A 126 3.85 -9.43 -5.61
CA TYR A 126 3.52 -10.67 -6.30
C TYR A 126 4.21 -10.69 -7.66
N GLY A 127 4.96 -11.75 -7.94
CA GLY A 127 5.50 -12.00 -9.27
C GLY A 127 4.39 -12.31 -10.27
N ALA A 128 4.75 -12.32 -11.55
CA ALA A 128 3.82 -12.63 -12.65
C ALA A 128 3.13 -13.97 -12.40
N GLN A 129 1.81 -13.94 -12.25
CA GLN A 129 1.01 -15.15 -12.05
C GLN A 129 0.63 -15.73 -13.42
N PRO A 130 0.91 -17.00 -13.71
CA PRO A 130 0.41 -17.64 -14.91
C PRO A 130 -1.13 -17.65 -14.90
N ASN A 131 -1.75 -17.45 -16.07
CA ASN A 131 -3.20 -17.59 -16.28
C ASN A 131 -4.11 -16.70 -15.41
N ASN A 132 -3.66 -15.52 -14.99
CA ASN A 132 -4.43 -14.58 -14.15
C ASN A 132 -4.91 -15.20 -12.81
N VAL A 133 -4.19 -16.20 -12.29
CA VAL A 133 -4.47 -16.76 -10.96
C VAL A 133 -4.33 -15.64 -9.92
N ARG A 134 -5.38 -15.46 -9.10
CA ARG A 134 -5.33 -14.48 -8.01
C ARG A 134 -4.34 -14.95 -6.94
N PRO A 135 -3.61 -14.03 -6.30
CA PRO A 135 -2.74 -14.40 -5.20
C PRO A 135 -3.48 -15.15 -4.09
N ASP A 136 -2.84 -16.19 -3.54
CA ASP A 136 -3.32 -16.87 -2.33
C ASP A 136 -3.07 -15.97 -1.12
N LEU A 137 -4.12 -15.27 -0.69
CA LEU A 137 -4.06 -14.35 0.45
C LEU A 137 -3.95 -15.06 1.80
N ALA A 138 -4.24 -16.37 1.88
CA ALA A 138 -4.01 -17.15 3.10
C ALA A 138 -2.53 -17.47 3.26
N ARG A 139 -1.80 -17.62 2.14
CA ARG A 139 -0.34 -17.78 2.15
C ARG A 139 0.39 -16.44 2.23
N ASN A 140 0.05 -15.51 1.34
CA ASN A 140 0.71 -14.21 1.19
C ASN A 140 -0.36 -13.12 1.10
N GLY A 141 -0.76 -12.58 2.23
CA GLY A 141 -1.84 -11.61 2.36
C GLY A 141 -1.42 -10.37 3.13
N ALA A 142 -1.64 -9.19 2.55
CA ALA A 142 -1.55 -7.94 3.28
C ALA A 142 -2.93 -7.58 3.84
N MET A 143 -2.99 -7.35 5.14
CA MET A 143 -4.22 -7.23 5.91
C MET A 143 -4.24 -5.93 6.70
N GLY A 144 -5.44 -5.38 6.92
CA GLY A 144 -5.62 -4.29 7.85
C GLY A 144 -6.98 -4.29 8.54
N ALA A 145 -7.04 -3.58 9.65
CA ALA A 145 -8.23 -3.35 10.46
C ALA A 145 -8.16 -1.96 11.09
N TYR A 146 -9.27 -1.46 11.60
CA TYR A 146 -9.34 -0.22 12.36
C TYR A 146 -9.88 -0.49 13.76
N ASP A 147 -9.03 -0.27 14.76
CA ASP A 147 -9.42 -0.32 16.16
C ASP A 147 -10.18 0.98 16.51
N VAL A 148 -11.49 0.84 16.71
CA VAL A 148 -12.38 1.98 16.96
C VAL A 148 -12.13 2.60 18.34
N GLN A 149 -11.74 1.79 19.33
CA GLN A 149 -11.49 2.27 20.69
C GLN A 149 -10.15 3.00 20.76
N ALA A 150 -9.10 2.37 20.24
CA ALA A 150 -7.75 2.93 20.22
C ALA A 150 -7.50 3.94 19.09
N LYS A 151 -8.49 4.17 18.21
CA LYS A 151 -8.38 5.06 17.03
C LYS A 151 -7.13 4.78 16.19
N THR A 152 -6.85 3.50 15.98
CA THR A 152 -5.59 3.02 15.42
C THR A 152 -5.84 2.11 14.23
N ILE A 153 -5.15 2.35 13.12
CA ILE A 153 -5.11 1.39 12.02
C ILE A 153 -4.12 0.28 12.41
N ARG A 154 -4.60 -0.95 12.39
CA ARG A 154 -3.77 -2.15 12.50
C ARG A 154 -3.48 -2.62 11.08
N ALA A 155 -2.21 -2.79 10.73
CA ALA A 155 -1.79 -3.40 9.48
C ALA A 155 -0.88 -4.59 9.79
N GLY A 156 -1.01 -5.64 9.00
CA GLY A 156 -0.32 -6.90 9.24
C GLY A 156 -0.10 -7.65 7.93
N ILE A 157 0.93 -8.46 7.88
CA ILE A 157 1.19 -9.37 6.76
C ILE A 157 1.09 -10.81 7.24
N VAL A 158 0.42 -11.65 6.44
CA VAL A 158 0.62 -13.10 6.42
C VAL A 158 1.57 -13.39 5.25
N PHE A 159 2.65 -14.12 5.51
CA PHE A 159 3.65 -14.47 4.50
C PHE A 159 4.08 -15.93 4.70
N GLN A 160 4.07 -16.72 3.63
CA GLN A 160 4.27 -18.17 3.66
C GLN A 160 3.29 -18.92 4.59
N GLY A 161 2.08 -18.38 4.80
CA GLY A 161 1.05 -18.97 5.66
C GLY A 161 1.18 -18.60 7.15
N GLU A 162 2.17 -17.79 7.51
CA GLU A 162 2.41 -17.38 8.90
C GLU A 162 2.34 -15.86 9.05
N ILE A 163 1.99 -15.40 10.25
CA ILE A 163 2.04 -13.98 10.58
C ILE A 163 3.50 -13.51 10.51
N ALA A 164 3.77 -12.46 9.74
CA ALA A 164 5.08 -11.82 9.67
C ALA A 164 5.23 -10.82 10.84
N PRO A 165 5.95 -11.16 11.93
CA PRO A 165 6.06 -10.29 13.11
C PRO A 165 6.72 -8.94 12.78
N GLU A 166 7.67 -8.91 11.84
CA GLU A 166 8.37 -7.72 11.38
C GLU A 166 7.48 -6.74 10.59
N CYS A 167 6.26 -7.17 10.25
CA CYS A 167 5.30 -6.42 9.45
C CYS A 167 3.97 -6.19 10.18
N GLN A 168 3.99 -6.13 11.51
CA GLN A 168 2.84 -5.76 12.32
C GLN A 168 2.93 -4.29 12.74
N PHE A 169 1.99 -3.49 12.27
CA PHE A 169 1.97 -2.04 12.49
C PHE A 169 0.70 -1.61 13.20
N ARG A 170 0.87 -0.64 14.10
CA ARG A 170 -0.20 0.09 14.76
C ARG A 170 0.03 1.57 14.48
N VAL A 171 -0.78 2.14 13.61
CA VAL A 171 -0.66 3.53 13.17
C VAL A 171 -1.80 4.34 13.80
N PRO A 172 -1.51 5.19 14.80
CA PRO A 172 -2.52 6.06 15.40
C PRO A 172 -3.08 7.01 14.34
N VAL A 173 -4.40 7.23 14.39
CA VAL A 173 -5.04 8.27 13.57
C VAL A 173 -5.14 9.55 14.41
N PRO A 174 -4.44 10.63 14.04
CA PRO A 174 -4.56 11.93 14.70
C PRO A 174 -6.02 12.35 14.88
N GLN A 175 -6.33 12.85 16.08
CA GLN A 175 -7.61 13.46 16.39
C GLN A 175 -7.55 14.97 16.06
N PRO A 176 -8.69 15.60 15.72
CA PRO A 176 -8.78 17.05 15.60
C PRO A 176 -8.41 17.77 16.91
#